data_AF-A0AAD4DT94-F1
#
_entry.id   AF-A0AAD4DT94-F1
#
_cell.length_a   1.000
_cell.length_b   1.000
_cell.length_c   1.000
_cell.angle_alpha   90.00
_cell.angle_beta   90.00
_cell.angle_gamma   90.00
#
_symmetry.space_group_name_H-M   'P 1'
#
loop_
_entity.id
_entity.type
_entity.pdbx_description
1 polymer ?
#
loop_
_entity_poly.entity_id
_entity_poly.type
_entity_poly.pdbx_seq_one_letter_code
_entity_poly.pdbx_strand_id
1 'polypeptide(L)'
;MSFICSVRRATLDDGVGLKGEDLVRLQDPPRFPCRIDNPCEELAISLFLALQHSSEAAYDHIRSAVQKCYPDSEVPSLYRVKKLIHELTGISSIVDHRCINSCVAFVGPYAGLDACPMCDELRYDQKKLARSHGRKKVPRAVFQTIPIGPQLQALWRE
;
A
#
# COMPACT_ATOMS: atom_id res chain seq x y z
N MET A 1 -18.86 -7.95 21.60
CA MET A 1 -18.51 -9.39 21.48
C MET A 1 -18.10 -9.82 20.08
N SER A 2 -18.66 -9.26 18.99
CA SER A 2 -18.35 -9.69 17.62
C SER A 2 -16.84 -9.62 17.25
N PHE A 3 -16.16 -8.50 17.57
CA PHE A 3 -14.71 -8.37 17.32
C PHE A 3 -13.85 -9.44 18.02
N ILE A 4 -14.15 -9.75 19.28
CA ILE A 4 -13.40 -10.77 20.06
C ILE A 4 -13.52 -12.14 19.38
N CYS A 5 -14.72 -12.49 18.90
CA CYS A 5 -14.94 -13.73 18.18
C CYS A 5 -14.18 -13.74 16.84
N SER A 6 -14.16 -12.62 16.11
CA SER A 6 -13.38 -12.50 14.87
C SER A 6 -11.89 -12.71 15.11
N VAL A 7 -11.31 -12.08 16.14
CA VAL A 7 -9.89 -12.25 16.47
C VAL A 7 -9.56 -13.68 16.88
N ARG A 8 -10.41 -14.32 17.70
CA ARG A 8 -10.21 -15.72 18.12
C ARG A 8 -10.25 -16.73 16.98
N ARG A 9 -10.97 -16.40 15.90
CA ARG A 9 -11.12 -17.28 14.72
C ARG A 9 -10.30 -16.79 13.52
N ALA A 10 -9.46 -15.78 13.71
CA ALA A 10 -8.67 -15.21 12.63
C ALA A 10 -7.71 -16.25 12.08
N THR A 11 -7.67 -16.37 10.76
CA THR A 11 -6.76 -17.26 10.04
C THR A 11 -6.24 -16.52 8.81
N LEU A 12 -5.12 -16.98 8.25
CA LEU A 12 -4.57 -16.37 7.04
C LEU A 12 -5.51 -16.48 5.82
N ASP A 13 -6.42 -17.45 5.82
CA ASP A 13 -7.32 -17.75 4.70
C ASP A 13 -8.72 -17.15 4.85
N ASP A 14 -8.94 -16.25 5.81
CA ASP A 14 -10.26 -15.65 6.09
C ASP A 14 -10.69 -14.57 5.07
N GLY A 15 -9.85 -14.29 4.08
CA GLY A 15 -10.13 -13.35 3.00
C GLY A 15 -10.03 -11.87 3.41
N VAL A 16 -9.39 -11.58 4.56
CA VAL A 16 -9.13 -10.22 5.05
C VAL A 16 -7.61 -9.97 5.12
N GLY A 17 -7.17 -8.73 4.93
CA GLY A 17 -5.75 -8.38 5.02
C GLY A 17 -4.95 -8.71 3.75
N LEU A 18 -3.82 -9.43 3.91
CA LEU A 18 -2.97 -9.86 2.80
C LEU A 18 -3.67 -10.90 1.92
N LYS A 19 -3.52 -10.80 0.61
CA LYS A 19 -4.21 -11.64 -0.37
C LYS A 19 -3.32 -11.98 -1.55
N GLY A 20 -3.69 -13.03 -2.28
CA GLY A 20 -3.03 -13.39 -3.52
C GLY A 20 -1.54 -13.65 -3.31
N GLU A 21 -0.71 -13.07 -4.17
CA GLU A 21 0.75 -13.26 -4.14
C GLU A 21 1.38 -12.84 -2.80
N ASP A 22 0.89 -11.77 -2.17
CA ASP A 22 1.43 -11.29 -0.89
C ASP A 22 1.25 -12.30 0.24
N LEU A 23 0.10 -12.98 0.25
CA LEU A 23 -0.20 -14.02 1.23
C LEU A 23 0.65 -15.27 0.99
N VAL A 24 0.84 -15.63 -0.28
CA VAL A 24 1.73 -16.73 -0.68
C VAL A 24 3.17 -16.44 -0.26
N ARG A 25 3.67 -15.22 -0.52
CA ARG A 25 5.01 -14.77 -0.11
C ARG A 25 5.19 -14.74 1.40
N LEU A 26 4.14 -14.45 2.17
CA LEU A 26 4.20 -14.55 3.63
C LEU A 26 4.42 -16.00 4.09
N GLN A 27 3.90 -17.00 3.38
CA GLN A 27 4.07 -18.42 3.75
C GLN A 27 5.36 -19.03 3.17
N ASP A 28 5.76 -18.61 1.97
CA ASP A 28 7.01 -19.00 1.30
C ASP A 28 7.79 -17.76 0.86
N PRO A 29 8.59 -17.15 1.76
CA PRO A 29 9.32 -15.94 1.45
C PRO A 29 10.40 -16.20 0.40
N PRO A 30 10.67 -15.24 -0.49
CA PRO A 30 11.76 -15.38 -1.42
C PRO A 30 13.10 -15.56 -0.67
N ARG A 31 13.95 -16.47 -1.17
CA ARG A 31 15.21 -16.88 -0.52
C ARG A 31 16.46 -16.45 -1.30
N PHE A 32 16.28 -15.74 -2.40
CA PHE A 32 17.38 -15.18 -3.18
C PHE A 32 17.78 -13.82 -2.60
N PRO A 33 19.08 -13.46 -2.64
CA PRO A 33 19.55 -12.20 -2.10
C PRO A 33 18.87 -11.03 -2.80
N CYS A 34 18.56 -9.99 -2.04
CA CYS A 34 18.04 -8.74 -2.58
C CYS A 34 19.16 -8.03 -3.35
N ARG A 35 19.18 -8.18 -4.67
CA ARG A 35 20.14 -7.52 -5.57
C ARG A 35 19.43 -6.57 -6.51
N ILE A 36 20.03 -5.40 -6.69
CA ILE A 36 19.60 -4.38 -7.65
C ILE A 36 20.75 -4.26 -8.63
N ASP A 37 20.62 -4.90 -9.79
CA ASP A 37 21.70 -4.96 -10.77
C ASP A 37 21.68 -3.78 -11.76
N ASN A 38 20.53 -3.10 -11.87
CA ASN A 38 20.35 -1.98 -12.80
C ASN A 38 20.64 -0.63 -12.11
N PRO A 39 21.65 0.14 -12.57
CA PRO A 39 21.99 1.43 -11.98
C PRO A 39 20.84 2.46 -12.01
N CYS A 40 19.97 2.40 -13.02
CA CYS A 40 18.81 3.28 -13.10
C CYS A 40 17.74 2.92 -12.04
N GLU A 41 17.62 1.64 -11.70
CA GLU A 41 16.74 1.18 -10.62
C GLU A 41 17.30 1.57 -9.25
N GLU A 42 18.61 1.40 -9.04
CA GLU A 42 19.30 1.81 -7.82
C GLU A 42 19.18 3.33 -7.59
N LEU A 43 19.41 4.13 -8.64
CA LEU A 43 19.21 5.58 -8.62
C LEU A 43 17.76 5.91 -8.26
N ALA A 44 16.79 5.24 -8.87
CA ALA A 44 15.38 5.51 -8.67
C ALA A 44 14.90 5.16 -7.25
N ILE A 45 15.39 4.06 -6.68
CA ILE A 45 15.15 3.71 -5.27
C ILE A 45 15.80 4.75 -4.35
N SER A 46 17.03 5.17 -4.64
CA SER A 46 17.72 6.22 -3.87
C SER A 46 16.96 7.54 -3.88
N LEU A 47 16.46 7.96 -5.05
CA LEU A 47 15.59 9.13 -5.20
C LEU A 47 14.29 8.97 -4.41
N PHE A 48 13.65 7.81 -4.49
CA PHE A 48 12.43 7.52 -3.74
C PHE A 48 12.63 7.68 -2.23
N LEU A 49 13.72 7.12 -1.68
CA LEU A 49 14.06 7.21 -0.27
C LEU A 49 14.39 8.66 0.15
N ALA A 50 15.16 9.38 -0.67
CA ALA A 50 15.48 10.79 -0.43
C ALA A 50 14.24 11.70 -0.46
N LEU A 51 13.23 11.33 -1.24
CA LEU A 51 12.00 12.10 -1.46
C LEU A 51 10.82 11.63 -0.61
N GLN A 52 11.04 10.89 0.48
CA GLN A 52 9.99 10.30 1.33
C GLN A 52 8.88 11.26 1.80
N HIS A 53 9.17 12.57 1.91
CA HIS A 53 8.22 13.60 2.32
C HIS A 53 7.87 14.60 1.21
N SER A 54 8.31 14.32 -0.03
CA SER A 54 8.04 15.15 -1.20
C SER A 54 6.81 14.66 -1.95
N SER A 55 6.33 15.50 -2.88
CA SER A 55 5.25 15.11 -3.79
C SER A 55 5.74 14.14 -4.86
N GLU A 56 4.82 13.35 -5.42
CA GLU A 56 5.08 12.53 -6.61
C GLU A 56 5.58 13.39 -7.79
N ALA A 57 5.06 14.61 -7.94
CA ALA A 57 5.52 15.56 -8.94
C ALA A 57 7.00 15.93 -8.78
N ALA A 58 7.52 16.01 -7.55
CA ALA A 58 8.94 16.28 -7.32
C ALA A 58 9.82 15.14 -7.86
N TYR A 59 9.41 13.89 -7.64
CA TYR A 59 10.09 12.72 -8.22
C TYR A 59 10.08 12.79 -9.75
N ASP A 60 8.92 13.07 -10.35
CA ASP A 60 8.78 13.12 -11.82
C ASP A 60 9.60 14.27 -12.44
N HIS A 61 9.70 15.41 -11.78
CA HIS A 61 10.56 16.52 -12.21
C HIS A 61 12.05 16.13 -12.20
N ILE A 62 12.52 15.48 -11.13
CA ILE A 62 13.92 15.04 -11.04
C ILE A 62 14.21 13.96 -12.08
N ARG A 63 13.32 12.96 -12.22
CA ARG A 63 13.41 11.95 -13.27
C ARG A 63 13.52 12.58 -14.66
N SER A 64 12.69 13.59 -14.95
CA SER A 64 12.73 14.32 -16.22
C SER A 64 14.03 15.11 -16.42
N ALA A 65 14.59 15.67 -15.35
CA ALA A 65 15.88 16.37 -15.40
C ALA A 65 17.04 15.40 -15.67
N VAL A 66 17.05 14.23 -15.01
CA VAL A 66 18.04 13.17 -15.26
C VAL A 66 17.98 12.71 -16.71
N GLN A 67 16.78 12.47 -17.26
CA GLN A 67 16.61 12.07 -18.66
C GLN A 67 17.15 13.11 -19.65
N LYS A 68 17.05 14.41 -19.33
CA LYS A 68 17.59 15.48 -20.19
C LYS A 68 19.11 15.47 -20.23
N CYS A 69 19.77 15.18 -19.11
CA CYS A 69 21.22 15.11 -19.03
C CYS A 69 21.77 13.78 -19.55
N TYR A 70 21.02 12.68 -19.38
CA TYR A 70 21.39 11.33 -19.77
C TYR A 70 20.24 10.69 -20.56
N PRO A 71 20.15 10.95 -21.88
CA PRO A 71 19.03 10.49 -22.70
C PRO A 71 18.87 8.97 -22.78
N ASP A 72 19.95 8.22 -22.59
CA ASP A 72 19.94 6.75 -22.59
C ASP A 72 19.60 6.14 -21.22
N SER A 73 19.44 6.96 -20.17
CA SER A 73 19.05 6.47 -18.85
C SER A 73 17.58 6.04 -18.86
N GLU A 74 17.27 4.90 -18.27
CA GLU A 74 15.91 4.38 -18.16
C GLU A 74 15.40 4.47 -16.71
N VAL A 75 15.40 5.67 -16.15
CA VAL A 75 14.95 5.88 -14.76
C VAL A 75 13.45 5.55 -14.64
N PRO A 76 13.06 4.54 -13.83
CA PRO A 76 11.67 4.12 -13.70
C PRO A 76 10.76 5.21 -13.13
N SER A 77 9.46 5.14 -13.46
CA SER A 77 8.45 5.97 -12.81
C SER A 77 8.28 5.60 -11.33
N LEU A 78 7.72 6.50 -10.53
CA LEU A 78 7.49 6.24 -9.10
C LEU A 78 6.65 4.97 -8.87
N TYR A 79 5.66 4.72 -9.72
CA TYR A 79 4.87 3.48 -9.70
C TYR A 79 5.76 2.24 -9.89
N ARG A 80 6.65 2.25 -10.89
CA ARG A 80 7.56 1.13 -11.15
C ARG A 80 8.55 0.93 -10.00
N VAL A 81 9.06 2.01 -9.39
CA VAL A 81 9.93 1.92 -8.21
C VAL A 81 9.20 1.27 -7.05
N LYS A 82 7.97 1.70 -6.73
CA LYS A 82 7.16 1.08 -5.67
C LYS A 82 6.91 -0.40 -5.94
N LYS A 83 6.63 -0.75 -7.20
CA LYS A 83 6.46 -2.15 -7.62
C LYS A 83 7.75 -2.95 -7.46
N LEU A 84 8.89 -2.40 -7.88
CA LEU A 84 10.19 -3.03 -7.72
C LEU A 84 10.55 -3.26 -6.25
N ILE A 85 10.36 -2.26 -5.39
CA ILE A 85 10.58 -2.39 -3.94
C ILE A 85 9.69 -3.50 -3.37
N HIS A 86 8.43 -3.55 -3.78
CA HIS A 86 7.51 -4.61 -3.38
C HIS A 86 7.98 -6.00 -3.87
N GLU A 87 8.42 -6.11 -5.13
CA GLU A 87 8.91 -7.35 -5.71
C GLU A 87 10.17 -7.86 -4.99
N LEU A 88 11.11 -6.95 -4.70
CA LEU A 88 12.37 -7.23 -4.00
C LEU A 88 12.15 -7.66 -2.54
N THR A 89 11.38 -6.86 -1.80
CA THR A 89 11.23 -7.03 -0.35
C THR A 89 10.10 -7.98 0.03
N GLY A 90 9.09 -8.14 -0.83
CA GLY A 90 7.83 -8.80 -0.48
C GLY A 90 6.93 -7.99 0.45
N ILE A 91 7.31 -6.75 0.81
CA ILE A 91 6.54 -5.91 1.72
C ILE A 91 5.42 -5.22 0.92
N SER A 92 4.18 -5.40 1.37
CA SER A 92 3.01 -4.69 0.85
C SER A 92 2.21 -4.04 1.98
N SER A 93 1.45 -3.00 1.64
CA SER A 93 0.56 -2.34 2.60
C SER A 93 -0.86 -2.87 2.47
N ILE A 94 -1.48 -3.23 3.59
CA ILE A 94 -2.93 -3.44 3.67
C ILE A 94 -3.59 -2.06 3.81
N VAL A 95 -4.57 -1.76 2.97
CA VAL A 95 -5.29 -0.48 2.99
C VAL A 95 -6.73 -0.72 3.44
N ASP A 96 -7.06 -0.20 4.61
CA ASP A 96 -8.41 -0.28 5.17
C ASP A 96 -9.08 1.09 5.16
N HIS A 97 -10.39 1.11 4.90
CA HIS A 97 -11.15 2.35 5.00
C HIS A 97 -11.33 2.74 6.46
N ARG A 98 -11.29 4.03 6.76
CA ARG A 98 -11.54 4.52 8.12
C ARG A 98 -12.45 5.74 8.13
N CYS A 99 -13.03 6.02 9.29
CA CYS A 99 -13.77 7.26 9.50
C CYS A 99 -12.82 8.46 9.34
N ILE A 100 -13.31 9.55 8.75
CA ILE A 100 -12.55 10.80 8.56
C ILE A 100 -12.08 11.37 9.90
N ASN A 101 -12.88 11.22 10.96
CA ASN A 101 -12.58 11.64 12.33
C ASN A 101 -11.79 10.58 13.12
N SER A 102 -11.26 9.54 12.47
CA SER A 102 -10.49 8.46 13.11
C SER A 102 -11.25 7.56 14.09
N CYS A 103 -12.57 7.68 14.23
CA CYS A 103 -13.30 6.95 15.27
C CYS A 103 -13.21 5.43 15.14
N VAL A 104 -13.32 4.91 13.91
CA VAL A 104 -13.28 3.46 13.61
C VAL A 104 -12.61 3.20 12.27
N ALA A 105 -12.07 1.99 12.11
CA ALA A 105 -11.81 1.38 10.81
C ALA A 105 -13.06 0.60 10.36
N PHE A 106 -13.39 0.66 9.06
CA PHE A 106 -14.50 -0.08 8.46
C PHE A 106 -14.05 -1.50 8.09
N VAL A 107 -13.77 -2.29 9.13
CA VAL A 107 -13.29 -3.68 9.06
C VAL A 107 -14.12 -4.59 9.96
N GLY A 108 -14.00 -5.90 9.76
CA GLY A 108 -14.72 -6.90 10.55
C GLY A 108 -16.24 -6.61 10.61
N PRO A 109 -16.84 -6.52 11.81
CA PRO A 109 -18.26 -6.19 11.98
C PRO A 109 -18.70 -4.86 11.33
N TYR A 110 -17.78 -3.92 11.08
CA TYR A 110 -18.07 -2.63 10.45
C TYR A 110 -17.77 -2.59 8.95
N ALA A 111 -17.30 -3.69 8.36
CA ALA A 111 -16.87 -3.73 6.96
C ALA A 111 -17.99 -3.36 5.96
N GLY A 112 -19.24 -3.67 6.30
CA GLY A 112 -20.41 -3.37 5.46
C GLY A 112 -21.05 -2.01 5.71
N LEU A 113 -20.54 -1.19 6.64
CA LEU A 113 -21.14 0.10 6.95
C LEU A 113 -20.69 1.19 5.96
N ASP A 114 -21.64 2.05 5.60
CA ASP A 114 -21.42 3.24 4.76
C ASP A 114 -21.30 4.53 5.58
N ALA A 115 -21.61 4.49 6.88
CA ALA A 115 -21.48 5.59 7.84
C ALA A 115 -20.84 5.13 9.15
N CYS A 116 -20.13 6.02 9.83
CA CYS A 116 -19.47 5.72 11.09
C CYS A 116 -20.49 5.54 12.21
N PRO A 117 -20.50 4.42 12.96
CA PRO A 117 -21.45 4.18 14.04
C PRO A 117 -21.24 5.08 15.28
N MET A 118 -20.18 5.90 15.29
CA MET A 118 -19.83 6.76 16.43
C MET A 118 -20.13 8.25 16.18
N CYS A 119 -20.12 8.70 14.92
CA CYS A 119 -20.24 10.12 14.59
C CYS A 119 -21.01 10.38 13.28
N ASP A 120 -21.62 9.34 12.70
CA ASP A 120 -22.44 9.38 11.48
C ASP A 120 -21.74 9.90 10.21
N GLU A 121 -20.45 10.21 10.28
CA GLU A 121 -19.66 10.60 9.12
C GLU A 121 -19.65 9.50 8.06
N LEU A 122 -19.94 9.91 6.83
CA LEU A 122 -20.02 9.01 5.68
C LEU A 122 -18.63 8.46 5.34
N ARG A 123 -18.56 7.17 5.05
CA ARG A 123 -17.35 6.45 4.65
C ARG A 123 -16.81 6.93 3.31
N TYR A 124 -17.70 7.28 2.38
CA TYR A 124 -17.37 7.58 0.99
C TYR A 124 -17.54 9.06 0.64
N ASP A 125 -16.75 9.53 -0.32
CA ASP A 125 -16.82 10.87 -0.88
C ASP A 125 -18.09 11.02 -1.72
N GLN A 126 -19.03 11.82 -1.22
CA GLN A 126 -20.34 12.02 -1.83
C GLN A 126 -20.26 12.74 -3.18
N LYS A 127 -19.27 13.62 -3.40
CA LYS A 127 -19.11 14.31 -4.68
C LYS A 127 -18.70 13.33 -5.77
N LYS A 128 -17.76 12.44 -5.47
CA LYS A 128 -17.31 11.38 -6.41
C LYS A 128 -18.39 10.34 -6.64
N LEU A 129 -19.15 10.00 -5.60
CA LEU A 129 -20.28 9.07 -5.71
C LEU A 129 -21.39 9.64 -6.60
N ALA A 130 -21.79 10.90 -6.38
CA ALA A 130 -22.79 11.59 -7.19
C ALA A 130 -22.35 11.72 -8.65
N ARG A 131 -21.12 12.18 -8.91
CA ARG A 131 -20.57 12.33 -10.26
C ARG A 131 -20.50 11.00 -11.04
N SER A 132 -20.37 9.89 -10.33
CA SER A 132 -20.33 8.55 -10.93
C SER A 132 -21.69 7.86 -10.95
N HIS A 133 -22.79 8.57 -10.62
CA HIS A 133 -24.13 8.00 -10.50
C HIS A 133 -24.16 6.75 -9.61
N GLY A 134 -23.46 6.80 -8.47
CA GLY A 134 -23.39 5.71 -7.51
C GLY A 134 -22.40 4.59 -7.84
N ARG A 135 -21.73 4.64 -9.00
CA ARG A 135 -20.85 3.55 -9.46
C ARG A 135 -19.48 3.53 -8.78
N LYS A 136 -18.95 4.69 -8.36
CA LYS A 136 -17.61 4.83 -7.80
C LYS A 136 -17.67 5.23 -6.33
N LYS A 137 -17.47 4.25 -5.45
CA LYS A 137 -17.31 4.45 -4.00
C LYS A 137 -15.84 4.70 -3.67
N VAL A 138 -15.47 5.95 -3.41
CA VAL A 138 -14.10 6.33 -3.00
C VAL A 138 -14.09 6.65 -1.51
N PRO A 139 -13.30 5.98 -0.66
CA PRO A 139 -13.26 6.27 0.76
C PRO A 139 -12.77 7.70 1.03
N ARG A 140 -13.29 8.34 2.07
CA ARG A 140 -12.84 9.68 2.50
C ARG A 140 -11.53 9.64 3.27
N ALA A 141 -11.26 8.55 3.97
CA ALA A 141 -10.00 8.31 4.66
C ALA A 141 -9.65 6.82 4.62
N VAL A 142 -8.35 6.54 4.62
CA VAL A 142 -7.80 5.19 4.69
C VAL A 142 -6.75 5.10 5.78
N PHE A 143 -6.54 3.91 6.31
CA PHE A 143 -5.43 3.54 7.17
C PHE A 143 -4.56 2.54 6.43
N GLN A 144 -3.24 2.69 6.52
CA GLN A 144 -2.29 1.77 5.90
C GLN A 144 -1.59 0.98 7.01
N THR A 145 -1.69 -0.35 6.92
CA THR A 145 -0.99 -1.28 7.80
C THR A 145 0.13 -1.93 7.00
N ILE A 146 1.37 -1.78 7.46
CA ILE A 146 2.51 -2.52 6.92
C ILE A 146 2.67 -3.76 7.81
N PRO A 147 2.34 -4.98 7.32
CA PRO A 147 2.38 -6.17 8.15
C PRO A 147 3.81 -6.47 8.60
N ILE A 148 3.96 -6.92 9.85
CA ILE A 148 5.28 -7.20 10.41
C ILE A 148 5.93 -8.44 9.79
N GLY A 149 5.14 -9.45 9.40
CA GLY A 149 5.66 -10.71 8.85
C GLY A 149 6.60 -10.52 7.64
N PRO A 150 6.14 -9.85 6.55
CA PRO A 150 7.01 -9.58 5.40
C PRO A 150 8.22 -8.72 5.72
N GLN A 151 8.12 -7.80 6.69
CA GLN A 151 9.26 -6.99 7.13
C GLN A 151 10.35 -7.86 7.77
N LEU A 152 9.96 -8.76 8.66
CA LEU A 152 10.88 -9.71 9.31
C LEU A 152 11.53 -10.63 8.27
N GLN A 153 10.75 -11.12 7.30
CA GLN A 153 11.27 -11.96 6.21
C GLN A 153 12.28 -11.23 5.33
N ALA A 154 12.07 -9.94 5.07
CA ALA A 154 13.02 -9.12 4.32
C ALA A 154 14.31 -8.86 5.12
N LEU A 155 14.19 -8.60 6.43
CA LEU A 155 15.33 -8.30 7.31
C LEU A 155 16.25 -9.50 7.55
N TRP A 156 15.69 -10.71 7.61
CA TRP A 156 16.45 -11.96 7.82
C TRP A 156 16.69 -12.76 6.54
N ARG A 157 16.58 -12.10 5.38
CA ARG A 157 16.95 -12.71 4.11
C ARG A 157 18.48 -12.64 3.96
N GLU A 158 19.14 -13.79 3.90
CA GLU A 158 20.58 -13.92 3.62
C GLU A 158 20.88 -13.70 2.12
#